data_AF-A0A957W6P3-F1
#
_entry.id   AF-A0A957W6P3-F1
#
_cell.length_a   1.000
_cell.length_b   1.000
_cell.length_c   1.000
_cell.angle_alpha   90.00
_cell.angle_beta   90.00
_cell.angle_gamma   90.00
#
_symmetry.space_group_name_H-M   'P 1'
#
loop_
_entity.id
_entity.type
_entity.pdbx_description
1 polymer ?
#
loop_
_entity_poly.entity_id
_entity_poly.type
_entity_poly.pdbx_seq_one_letter_code
_entity_poly.pdbx_strand_id
1 'polypeptide(L)'
;RHSGSAVPQSDLYSLGIILYQMLTGRVPFNDPSSTTVAVQHLTMPVPPPREINPELPPTVEAVLLKALSKAPEDRYQTGQQLIDALEAALQADDDATIASPLLATAVSKAAPAAPTAPPPSPTPAAGDKRPLFYVGIGVAAALGVLVLLALVLTAFFFMRNVDDAASQTAQETVDATEAAPLGQAPTTEPLGDEAPATDTSSTSEPSPVSPPTTEPPPTPEPVPQILADTAGNFGTTEQEAWRYIWSPPDDDNWKPLSFEERRYGDCWYAEDYIRICSDSAHPGNGADVGWYWVSTVSGPLEIRISANKIDSGGDGVVVSVYQNTLNTSEEAPLFRRTLAGRDSQGFAETIKINQIEPEESILIVLNRNGDATSDHTAIRARICHYYCP
;
A
#
# COMPACT_ATOMS: atom_id res chain seq x y z
N ARG A 1 -18.04 12.13 7.58
CA ARG A 1 -17.56 11.21 6.52
C ARG A 1 -18.54 11.30 5.36
N HIS A 2 -18.10 11.71 4.16
CA HIS A 2 -18.89 11.62 2.93
C HIS A 2 -18.12 10.70 1.97
N SER A 3 -18.06 9.41 2.29
CA SER A 3 -17.77 8.40 1.27
C SER A 3 -18.95 8.42 0.30
N GLY A 4 -18.69 8.60 -1.00
CA GLY A 4 -19.71 8.34 -2.01
C GLY A 4 -20.23 6.93 -1.81
N SER A 5 -21.55 6.75 -1.76
CA SER A 5 -22.17 5.44 -1.58
C SER A 5 -21.72 4.51 -2.70
N ALA A 6 -21.16 3.35 -2.36
CA ALA A 6 -20.84 2.33 -3.36
C ALA A 6 -22.13 1.91 -4.09
N VAL A 7 -22.04 1.78 -5.41
CA VAL A 7 -23.13 1.35 -6.30
C VAL A 7 -22.68 0.10 -7.05
N PRO A 8 -23.57 -0.74 -7.61
CA PRO A 8 -23.18 -1.96 -8.32
C PRO A 8 -22.19 -1.73 -9.47
N GLN A 9 -22.23 -0.56 -10.11
CA GLN A 9 -21.30 -0.14 -11.16
C GLN A 9 -19.88 0.14 -10.63
N SER A 10 -19.66 0.16 -9.32
CA SER A 10 -18.32 0.18 -8.71
C SER A 10 -17.59 -1.13 -8.94
N ASP A 11 -18.28 -2.27 -8.83
CA ASP A 11 -17.67 -3.59 -9.04
C ASP A 11 -17.29 -3.78 -10.51
N LEU A 12 -18.11 -3.26 -11.43
CA LEU A 12 -17.82 -3.24 -12.88
C LEU A 12 -16.61 -2.35 -13.23
N TYR A 13 -16.37 -1.29 -12.45
CA TYR A 13 -15.17 -0.46 -12.60
C TYR A 13 -13.93 -1.21 -12.10
N SER A 14 -13.99 -1.83 -10.92
CA SER A 14 -12.90 -2.66 -10.39
C SER A 14 -12.55 -3.83 -11.30
N LEU A 15 -13.57 -4.52 -11.85
CA LEU A 15 -13.38 -5.55 -12.87
C LEU A 15 -12.72 -4.98 -14.14
N GLY A 16 -13.09 -3.77 -14.56
CA GLY A 16 -12.40 -3.05 -15.63
C GLY A 16 -10.91 -2.83 -15.34
N ILE A 17 -10.51 -2.54 -14.09
CA ILE A 17 -9.10 -2.37 -13.72
C ILE A 17 -8.35 -3.72 -13.80
N ILE A 18 -8.96 -4.81 -13.34
CA ILE A 18 -8.40 -6.16 -13.46
C ILE A 18 -8.24 -6.56 -14.94
N LEU A 19 -9.27 -6.33 -15.77
CA LEU A 19 -9.21 -6.55 -17.21
C LEU A 19 -8.08 -5.73 -17.87
N TYR A 20 -7.94 -4.46 -17.51
CA TYR A 20 -6.84 -3.61 -17.99
C TYR A 20 -5.47 -4.21 -17.65
N GLN A 21 -5.29 -4.67 -16.40
CA GLN A 21 -4.04 -5.27 -15.94
C GLN A 21 -3.76 -6.62 -16.61
N MET A 22 -4.76 -7.47 -16.83
CA MET A 22 -4.57 -8.74 -17.56
C MET A 22 -4.20 -8.50 -19.03
N LEU A 23 -4.75 -7.48 -19.67
CA LEU A 23 -4.51 -7.18 -21.09
C LEU A 23 -3.22 -6.39 -21.37
N THR A 24 -2.67 -5.70 -20.38
CA THR A 24 -1.46 -4.84 -20.53
C THR A 24 -0.29 -5.24 -19.63
N GLY A 25 -0.50 -6.17 -18.70
CA GLY A 25 0.46 -6.56 -17.66
C GLY A 25 0.67 -5.53 -16.54
N ARG A 26 -0.08 -4.42 -16.53
CA ARG A 26 0.13 -3.28 -15.60
C ARG A 26 -1.20 -2.62 -15.24
N VAL A 27 -1.32 -2.09 -14.03
CA VAL A 27 -2.45 -1.21 -13.66
C VAL A 27 -2.38 0.14 -14.39
N PRO A 28 -3.51 0.82 -14.66
CA PRO A 28 -3.50 2.11 -15.37
C PRO A 28 -2.95 3.27 -14.53
N PHE A 29 -2.98 3.14 -13.20
CA PHE A 29 -2.52 4.13 -12.23
C PHE A 29 -1.63 3.43 -11.21
N ASN A 30 -0.38 3.87 -11.08
CA ASN A 30 0.60 3.33 -10.14
C ASN A 30 1.41 4.49 -9.57
N ASP A 31 1.30 4.72 -8.26
CA ASP A 31 1.99 5.77 -7.53
C ASP A 31 2.28 5.28 -6.10
N PRO A 32 3.45 5.58 -5.50
CA PRO A 32 3.76 5.19 -4.13
C PRO A 32 2.77 5.71 -3.07
N SER A 33 2.03 6.79 -3.39
CA SER A 33 1.00 7.37 -2.54
C SER A 33 -0.38 6.82 -2.90
N SER A 34 -0.95 5.99 -2.01
CA SER A 34 -2.30 5.44 -2.16
C SER A 34 -3.40 6.51 -2.27
N THR A 35 -3.22 7.65 -1.60
CA THR A 35 -4.10 8.83 -1.75
C THR A 35 -3.98 9.46 -3.13
N THR A 36 -2.78 9.47 -3.72
CA THR A 36 -2.56 9.94 -5.10
C THR A 36 -3.17 8.97 -6.10
N VAL A 37 -3.00 7.65 -5.95
CA VAL A 37 -3.70 6.63 -6.78
C VAL A 37 -5.22 6.81 -6.70
N ALA A 38 -5.79 7.02 -5.50
CA ALA A 38 -7.22 7.28 -5.34
C ALA A 38 -7.67 8.56 -6.08
N VAL A 39 -6.89 9.64 -6.02
CA VAL A 39 -7.17 10.87 -6.79
C VAL A 39 -7.06 10.63 -8.30
N GLN A 40 -6.10 9.82 -8.77
CA GLN A 40 -5.99 9.44 -10.19
C GLN A 40 -7.23 8.66 -10.65
N HIS A 41 -7.72 7.69 -9.86
CA HIS A 41 -8.99 7.00 -10.15
C HIS A 41 -10.18 7.95 -10.19
N LEU A 42 -10.23 9.00 -9.36
CA LEU A 42 -11.31 10.00 -9.36
C LEU A 42 -11.23 11.00 -10.54
N THR A 43 -10.03 11.40 -10.97
CA THR A 43 -9.85 12.61 -11.80
C THR A 43 -9.08 12.42 -13.11
N MET A 44 -8.11 11.50 -13.16
CA MET A 44 -7.24 11.35 -14.33
C MET A 44 -7.89 10.45 -15.39
N PRO A 45 -7.80 10.77 -16.70
CA PRO A 45 -8.22 9.85 -17.74
C PRO A 45 -7.41 8.54 -17.63
N VAL A 46 -8.05 7.41 -17.93
CA VAL A 46 -7.36 6.12 -18.00
C VAL A 46 -6.50 6.11 -19.28
N PRO A 47 -5.19 5.77 -19.21
CA PRO A 47 -4.36 5.64 -20.41
C PRO A 47 -4.97 4.61 -21.37
N PRO A 48 -4.95 4.82 -22.69
CA PRO A 48 -5.48 3.82 -23.64
C PRO A 48 -4.66 2.52 -23.57
N PRO A 49 -5.27 1.35 -23.32
CA PRO A 49 -4.54 0.09 -23.18
C PRO A 49 -3.77 -0.28 -24.45
N ARG A 50 -4.19 0.17 -25.64
CA ARG A 50 -3.48 -0.07 -26.91
C ARG A 50 -2.19 0.74 -27.09
N GLU A 51 -1.90 1.71 -26.21
CA GLU A 51 -0.57 2.31 -26.10
C GLU A 51 0.45 1.36 -25.44
N ILE A 52 -0.01 0.40 -24.63
CA ILE A 52 0.82 -0.59 -23.94
C ILE A 52 0.83 -1.94 -24.68
N ASN A 53 -0.35 -2.39 -25.14
CA ASN A 53 -0.52 -3.61 -25.93
C ASN A 53 -1.19 -3.29 -27.28
N PRO A 54 -0.42 -3.00 -28.34
CA PRO A 54 -0.97 -2.70 -29.66
C PRO A 54 -1.71 -3.87 -30.34
N GLU A 55 -1.50 -5.11 -29.88
CA GLU A 55 -2.19 -6.31 -30.37
C GLU A 55 -3.61 -6.45 -29.78
N LEU A 56 -3.93 -5.71 -28.70
CA LEU A 56 -5.28 -5.63 -28.17
C LEU A 56 -6.21 -5.03 -29.25
N PRO A 57 -7.38 -5.64 -29.54
CA PRO A 57 -8.25 -5.11 -30.57
C PRO A 57 -8.94 -3.78 -30.18
N PRO A 58 -9.23 -2.90 -31.16
CA PRO A 58 -9.85 -1.58 -30.88
C PRO A 58 -11.26 -1.68 -30.27
N THR A 59 -12.00 -2.74 -30.60
CA THR A 59 -13.34 -3.03 -30.11
C THR A 59 -13.31 -3.35 -28.61
N VAL A 60 -12.38 -4.20 -28.18
CA VAL A 60 -12.14 -4.59 -26.78
C VAL A 60 -11.63 -3.39 -25.97
N GLU A 61 -10.74 -2.56 -26.54
CA GLU A 61 -10.33 -1.29 -25.93
C GLU A 61 -11.54 -0.36 -25.67
N ALA A 62 -12.46 -0.21 -26.62
CA ALA A 62 -13.64 0.62 -26.45
C ALA A 62 -14.58 0.11 -25.33
N VAL A 63 -14.75 -1.21 -25.23
CA VAL A 63 -15.54 -1.84 -24.15
C VAL A 63 -14.88 -1.61 -22.78
N LEU A 64 -13.56 -1.82 -22.70
CA LEU A 64 -12.78 -1.63 -21.48
C LEU A 64 -12.79 -0.17 -21.00
N LEU A 65 -12.54 0.79 -21.90
CA LEU A 65 -12.57 2.22 -21.56
C LEU A 65 -13.96 2.68 -21.10
N LYS A 66 -15.05 2.11 -21.67
CA LYS A 66 -16.41 2.39 -21.19
C LYS A 66 -16.66 1.83 -19.77
N ALA A 67 -16.20 0.62 -19.46
CA ALA A 67 -16.29 0.07 -18.10
C ALA A 67 -15.54 0.96 -17.09
N LEU A 68 -14.45 1.59 -17.54
CA LEU A 68 -13.60 2.49 -16.77
C LEU A 68 -14.02 3.97 -16.80
N SER A 69 -15.24 4.28 -17.25
CA SER A 69 -15.80 5.63 -17.20
C SER A 69 -15.87 6.14 -15.75
N LYS A 70 -15.60 7.44 -15.54
CA LYS A 70 -15.55 8.02 -14.19
C LYS A 70 -16.93 8.08 -13.53
N ALA A 71 -17.94 8.56 -14.26
CA ALA A 71 -19.31 8.58 -13.78
C ALA A 71 -19.94 7.16 -13.87
N PRO A 72 -20.58 6.64 -12.80
CA PRO A 72 -21.24 5.33 -12.81
C PRO A 72 -22.33 5.16 -13.89
N GLU A 73 -22.99 6.25 -14.27
CA GLU A 73 -24.03 6.29 -15.31
C GLU A 73 -23.47 6.07 -16.74
N ASP A 74 -22.20 6.41 -16.98
CA ASP A 74 -21.54 6.20 -18.29
C ASP A 74 -21.03 4.75 -18.47
N ARG A 75 -20.93 4.00 -17.35
CA ARG A 75 -20.52 2.59 -17.35
C ARG A 75 -21.64 1.67 -17.83
N TYR A 76 -21.32 0.39 -17.98
CA TYR A 76 -22.34 -0.66 -18.06
C TYR A 76 -23.16 -0.69 -16.77
N GLN A 77 -24.48 -0.92 -16.90
CA GLN A 77 -25.40 -0.87 -15.77
C GLN A 77 -25.58 -2.24 -15.12
N THR A 78 -25.18 -3.32 -15.79
CA THR A 78 -25.16 -4.69 -15.25
C THR A 78 -23.94 -5.44 -15.77
N GLY A 79 -23.53 -6.49 -15.06
CA GLY A 79 -22.48 -7.41 -15.54
C GLY A 79 -22.84 -8.07 -16.88
N GLN A 80 -24.13 -8.39 -17.11
CA GLN A 80 -24.59 -8.93 -18.39
C GLN A 80 -24.29 -7.98 -19.55
N GLN A 81 -24.58 -6.68 -19.40
CA GLN A 81 -24.28 -5.70 -20.47
C GLN A 81 -22.79 -5.57 -20.79
N LEU A 82 -21.91 -5.80 -19.80
CA LEU A 82 -20.46 -5.84 -20.02
C LEU A 82 -20.04 -7.13 -20.74
N ILE A 83 -20.62 -8.27 -20.38
CA ILE A 83 -20.38 -9.57 -21.04
C ILE A 83 -20.85 -9.51 -22.50
N ASP A 84 -22.10 -9.11 -22.74
CA ASP A 84 -22.67 -8.98 -24.09
C ASP A 84 -21.80 -8.08 -24.99
N ALA A 85 -21.25 -7.00 -24.42
CA ALA A 85 -20.37 -6.08 -25.14
C ALA A 85 -18.98 -6.67 -25.41
N LEU A 86 -18.40 -7.43 -24.48
CA LEU A 86 -17.12 -8.13 -24.68
C LEU A 86 -17.25 -9.24 -25.73
N GLU A 87 -18.32 -10.04 -25.69
CA GLU A 87 -18.60 -11.08 -26.70
C GLU A 87 -18.76 -10.47 -28.10
N ALA A 88 -19.51 -9.38 -28.21
CA ALA A 88 -19.69 -8.66 -29.48
C ALA A 88 -18.40 -8.01 -29.98
N ALA A 89 -17.53 -7.52 -29.08
CA ALA A 89 -16.24 -6.96 -29.45
C ALA A 89 -15.31 -8.02 -30.06
N LEU A 90 -15.16 -9.16 -29.38
CA LEU A 90 -14.33 -10.29 -29.85
C LEU A 90 -14.79 -10.80 -31.23
N GLN A 91 -16.11 -10.94 -31.45
CA GLN A 91 -16.65 -11.37 -32.74
C GLN A 91 -16.41 -10.35 -33.87
N ALA A 92 -16.35 -9.05 -33.57
CA ALA A 92 -16.11 -8.02 -34.57
C ALA A 92 -14.66 -8.00 -35.08
N ASP A 93 -13.70 -8.53 -34.32
CA ASP A 93 -12.29 -8.61 -34.72
C ASP A 93 -12.02 -9.81 -35.65
N ASP A 94 -12.75 -10.92 -35.44
CA ASP A 94 -12.73 -12.08 -36.34
C ASP A 94 -13.22 -11.69 -37.76
N ASP A 95 -14.31 -10.93 -37.86
CA ASP A 95 -14.81 -10.41 -39.14
C ASP A 95 -13.88 -9.36 -39.78
N ALA A 96 -13.20 -8.53 -38.96
CA ALA A 96 -12.25 -7.52 -39.45
C ALA A 96 -10.98 -8.14 -40.05
N THR A 97 -10.59 -9.33 -39.60
CA THR A 97 -9.36 -10.03 -40.05
C THR A 97 -9.47 -10.53 -41.51
N ILE A 98 -10.66 -10.54 -42.11
CA ILE A 98 -10.89 -10.91 -43.53
C ILE A 98 -10.75 -9.70 -44.49
N ALA A 99 -10.46 -8.48 -44.00
CA ALA A 99 -10.49 -7.27 -44.82
C ALA A 99 -9.28 -6.32 -44.68
N SER A 100 -8.13 -6.68 -45.28
CA SER A 100 -7.14 -5.71 -45.79
C SER A 100 -6.03 -6.34 -46.66
N PRO A 101 -5.40 -5.58 -47.57
CA PRO A 101 -5.97 -4.53 -48.41
C PRO A 101 -5.53 -4.65 -49.89
N LEU A 102 -6.30 -4.11 -50.83
CA LEU A 102 -5.78 -3.81 -52.18
C LEU A 102 -6.30 -2.47 -52.70
N LEU A 103 -5.38 -1.70 -53.28
CA LEU A 103 -5.69 -0.45 -53.98
C LEU A 103 -6.63 -0.72 -55.17
N ALA A 104 -7.63 0.13 -55.38
CA ALA A 104 -7.68 1.02 -56.56
C ALA A 104 -9.06 1.71 -56.73
N THR A 105 -9.01 3.02 -56.94
CA THR A 105 -9.75 3.75 -57.99
C THR A 105 -11.28 3.57 -58.12
N ALA A 106 -11.99 4.61 -57.64
CA ALA A 106 -13.15 5.29 -58.26
C ALA A 106 -14.18 4.50 -59.12
N VAL A 107 -15.47 4.77 -58.88
CA VAL A 107 -16.37 5.35 -59.91
C VAL A 107 -17.65 5.91 -59.26
N SER A 108 -18.10 7.05 -59.78
CA SER A 108 -19.39 7.69 -59.44
C SER A 108 -20.53 7.08 -60.27
N LYS A 109 -21.70 6.78 -59.65
CA LYS A 109 -22.99 7.00 -60.33
C LYS A 109 -24.22 7.16 -59.42
N ALA A 110 -25.03 8.11 -59.84
CA ALA A 110 -26.31 8.61 -59.32
C ALA A 110 -27.43 7.60 -58.96
N ALA A 111 -28.34 8.09 -58.12
CA ALA A 111 -29.68 7.55 -57.88
C ALA A 111 -30.66 7.75 -59.07
N PRO A 112 -31.84 7.10 -59.00
CA PRO A 112 -33.09 7.73 -59.43
C PRO A 112 -34.18 7.71 -58.33
N ALA A 113 -35.30 8.40 -58.59
CA ALA A 113 -36.24 8.91 -57.59
C ALA A 113 -37.47 8.03 -57.25
N ALA A 114 -38.23 8.47 -56.24
CA ALA A 114 -39.47 7.87 -55.70
C ALA A 114 -40.71 8.04 -56.62
N PRO A 115 -41.95 7.60 -56.24
CA PRO A 115 -42.80 8.45 -55.37
C PRO A 115 -43.90 7.77 -54.48
N THR A 116 -44.43 8.54 -53.51
CA THR A 116 -45.79 8.44 -52.84
C THR A 116 -46.14 7.21 -51.99
N ALA A 117 -46.90 7.26 -50.86
CA ALA A 117 -47.67 8.33 -50.17
C ALA A 117 -47.80 8.05 -48.63
N PRO A 118 -48.28 8.99 -47.77
CA PRO A 118 -48.19 8.91 -46.29
C PRO A 118 -49.52 8.56 -45.55
N PRO A 119 -49.45 8.22 -44.24
CA PRO A 119 -50.28 8.90 -43.22
C PRO A 119 -49.61 8.96 -41.80
N PRO A 120 -50.27 9.47 -40.73
CA PRO A 120 -50.91 10.78 -40.57
C PRO A 120 -50.33 11.58 -39.36
N SER A 121 -50.69 12.87 -39.24
CA SER A 121 -50.22 13.76 -38.16
C SER A 121 -50.96 13.56 -36.80
N PRO A 122 -50.32 13.89 -35.65
CA PRO A 122 -50.93 13.75 -34.32
C PRO A 122 -51.86 14.93 -33.96
N THR A 123 -52.88 14.63 -33.14
CA THR A 123 -53.76 15.64 -32.50
C THR A 123 -53.18 16.06 -31.14
N PRO A 124 -53.19 17.36 -30.76
CA PRO A 124 -52.61 17.83 -29.51
C PRO A 124 -53.56 17.68 -28.32
N ALA A 125 -52.99 17.44 -27.14
CA ALA A 125 -53.66 17.65 -25.86
C ALA A 125 -52.82 18.56 -24.95
N ALA A 126 -53.53 19.52 -24.35
CA ALA A 126 -53.18 20.31 -23.18
C ALA A 126 -52.23 19.59 -22.19
N GLY A 127 -51.23 20.23 -21.61
CA GLY A 127 -51.03 21.67 -21.42
C GLY A 127 -51.17 22.00 -19.93
N ASP A 128 -50.04 22.21 -19.25
CA ASP A 128 -50.05 22.73 -17.87
C ASP A 128 -48.87 23.67 -17.58
N LYS A 129 -49.02 24.46 -16.51
CA LYS A 129 -48.38 25.76 -16.33
C LYS A 129 -47.08 25.64 -15.53
N ARG A 130 -46.07 26.42 -15.92
CA ARG A 130 -44.84 26.61 -15.15
C ARG A 130 -45.09 27.56 -13.97
N PRO A 131 -44.70 27.22 -12.73
CA PRO A 131 -44.39 28.22 -11.72
C PRO A 131 -42.88 28.33 -11.48
N LEU A 132 -42.43 29.57 -11.55
CA LEU A 132 -41.09 30.07 -11.29
C LEU A 132 -40.64 29.80 -9.83
N PHE A 133 -39.83 28.75 -9.57
CA PHE A 133 -39.31 28.48 -8.20
C PHE A 133 -37.80 28.15 -8.11
N TYR A 134 -37.12 27.83 -9.21
CA TYR A 134 -35.74 27.33 -9.18
C TYR A 134 -34.63 28.38 -8.89
N VAL A 135 -34.96 29.67 -8.80
CA VAL A 135 -33.95 30.73 -8.57
C VAL A 135 -33.59 30.91 -7.08
N GLY A 136 -34.47 30.51 -6.15
CA GLY A 136 -34.23 30.71 -4.72
C GLY A 136 -33.20 29.76 -4.09
N ILE A 137 -33.12 28.51 -4.57
CA ILE A 137 -32.32 27.46 -3.94
C ILE A 137 -30.81 27.64 -4.20
N GLY A 138 -30.43 28.09 -5.39
CA GLY A 138 -29.02 28.32 -5.75
C GLY A 138 -28.34 29.41 -4.91
N VAL A 139 -29.07 30.46 -4.55
CA VAL A 139 -28.53 31.57 -3.73
C VAL A 139 -28.31 31.12 -2.28
N ALA A 140 -29.23 30.34 -1.71
CA ALA A 140 -29.08 29.79 -0.36
C ALA A 140 -27.89 28.82 -0.26
N ALA A 141 -27.69 27.96 -1.26
CA ALA A 141 -26.54 27.05 -1.32
C ALA A 141 -25.20 27.81 -1.43
N ALA A 142 -25.12 28.84 -2.28
CA ALA A 142 -23.93 29.66 -2.43
C ALA A 142 -23.56 30.43 -1.15
N LEU A 143 -24.56 30.97 -0.44
CA LEU A 143 -24.36 31.63 0.86
C LEU A 143 -23.91 30.63 1.94
N GLY A 144 -24.46 29.41 1.96
CA GLY A 144 -24.02 28.36 2.86
C GLY A 144 -22.55 27.98 2.67
N VAL A 145 -22.10 27.83 1.42
CA VAL A 145 -20.69 27.55 1.08
C VAL A 145 -19.77 28.70 1.50
N LEU A 146 -20.17 29.96 1.29
CA LEU A 146 -19.40 31.12 1.73
C LEU A 146 -19.24 31.22 3.24
N VAL A 147 -20.31 30.95 4.02
CA VAL A 147 -20.23 30.92 5.49
C VAL A 147 -19.34 29.78 5.97
N LEU A 148 -19.40 28.61 5.33
CA LEU A 148 -18.56 27.46 5.69
C LEU A 148 -17.08 27.72 5.37
N LEU A 149 -16.77 28.35 4.22
CA LEU A 149 -15.43 28.82 3.89
C LEU A 149 -14.90 29.85 4.90
N ALA A 150 -15.73 30.82 5.31
CA ALA A 150 -15.36 31.79 6.33
C ALA A 150 -15.05 31.13 7.68
N LEU A 151 -15.87 30.17 8.11
CA LEU A 151 -15.62 29.40 9.34
C LEU A 151 -14.32 28.60 9.28
N VAL A 152 -14.05 27.89 8.17
CA VAL A 152 -12.80 27.15 7.96
C VAL A 152 -11.58 28.08 7.99
N LEU A 153 -11.67 29.25 7.34
CA LEU A 153 -10.59 30.25 7.37
C LEU A 153 -10.36 30.81 8.78
N THR A 154 -11.42 31.08 9.55
CA THR A 154 -11.26 31.52 10.96
C THR A 154 -10.66 30.43 11.85
N ALA A 155 -11.04 29.16 11.66
CA ALA A 155 -10.48 28.04 12.42
C ALA A 155 -8.99 27.82 12.07
N PHE A 156 -8.63 27.92 10.79
CA PHE A 156 -7.23 27.82 10.33
C PHE A 156 -6.34 28.93 10.92
N PHE A 157 -6.83 30.17 10.92
CA PHE A 157 -6.09 31.29 11.52
C PHE A 157 -5.97 31.14 13.05
N PHE A 158 -7.02 30.65 13.71
CA PHE A 158 -7.00 30.40 15.15
C PHE A 158 -6.00 29.29 15.53
N MET A 159 -5.94 28.19 14.77
CA MET A 159 -4.96 27.13 14.99
C MET A 159 -3.52 27.64 14.86
N ARG A 160 -3.20 28.41 13.80
CA ARG A 160 -1.86 29.01 13.64
C ARG A 160 -1.48 29.90 14.82
N ASN A 161 -2.41 30.70 15.33
CA ASN A 161 -2.18 31.54 16.50
C ASN A 161 -1.92 30.75 17.80
N VAL A 162 -2.33 29.48 17.89
CA VAL A 162 -2.07 28.60 19.04
C VAL A 162 -0.67 27.98 18.96
N ASP A 163 -0.19 27.63 17.76
CA ASP A 163 1.18 27.12 17.54
C ASP A 163 2.24 28.18 17.88
N ASP A 164 2.00 29.44 17.50
CA ASP A 164 2.85 30.59 17.85
C ASP A 164 2.88 30.83 19.38
N ALA A 165 1.76 30.62 20.08
CA ALA A 165 1.67 30.79 21.53
C ALA A 165 2.34 29.64 22.31
N ALA A 166 2.24 28.40 21.82
CA ALA A 166 2.88 27.24 22.43
C ALA A 166 4.42 27.31 22.39
N SER A 167 4.96 27.98 21.37
CA SER A 167 6.40 28.11 21.14
C SER A 167 7.13 28.99 22.16
N GLN A 168 6.45 29.88 22.90
CA GLN A 168 7.09 30.78 23.88
C GLN A 168 7.24 30.18 25.28
N THR A 169 6.39 29.22 25.67
CA THR A 169 6.43 28.62 27.02
C THR A 169 7.55 27.58 27.20
N ALA A 170 8.12 27.07 26.10
CA ALA A 170 9.11 26.00 26.14
C ALA A 170 10.55 26.45 26.49
N GLN A 171 10.82 27.75 26.55
CA GLN A 171 12.18 28.29 26.71
C GLN A 171 12.50 28.87 28.10
N GLU A 172 11.52 28.98 29.01
CA GLU A 172 11.71 29.58 30.35
C GLU A 172 12.12 28.57 31.44
N THR A 173 12.18 27.27 31.13
CA THR A 173 12.46 26.18 32.10
C THR A 173 13.89 25.63 32.09
N VAL A 174 14.79 26.14 31.24
CA VAL A 174 16.20 25.69 31.15
C VAL A 174 17.20 26.56 31.91
N ASP A 175 16.83 27.78 32.34
CA ASP A 175 17.77 28.78 32.87
C ASP A 175 17.77 28.88 34.41
N ALA A 176 17.29 27.84 35.10
CA ALA A 176 17.03 27.87 36.54
C ALA A 176 17.60 26.67 37.33
N THR A 177 18.74 26.09 36.93
CA THR A 177 19.53 25.19 37.79
C THR A 177 21.02 25.19 37.46
N GLU A 178 21.76 26.29 37.73
CA GLU A 178 23.14 26.20 38.22
C GLU A 178 23.63 27.52 38.85
N ALA A 179 23.52 27.68 40.18
CA ALA A 179 24.14 28.80 40.90
C ALA A 179 24.29 28.57 42.42
N ALA A 180 25.43 28.02 42.87
CA ALA A 180 26.02 28.30 44.19
C ALA A 180 27.50 27.80 44.26
N PRO A 181 28.43 28.47 44.98
CA PRO A 181 29.79 28.61 44.45
C PRO A 181 30.97 28.38 45.44
N LEU A 182 32.19 28.61 44.91
CA LEU A 182 33.47 28.93 45.59
C LEU A 182 34.38 27.78 46.09
N GLY A 183 35.51 27.63 45.38
CA GLY A 183 36.76 26.99 45.85
C GLY A 183 37.95 27.61 45.07
N GLN A 184 39.03 27.99 45.75
CA GLN A 184 40.05 28.92 45.21
C GLN A 184 41.24 28.22 44.51
N ALA A 185 41.89 28.94 43.58
CA ALA A 185 43.18 28.57 42.97
C ALA A 185 44.37 28.83 43.93
N PRO A 186 45.62 28.41 43.59
CA PRO A 186 46.50 29.35 42.88
C PRO A 186 47.56 28.78 41.88
N THR A 187 47.88 29.60 40.86
CA THR A 187 49.18 29.88 40.18
C THR A 187 50.10 28.71 39.74
N THR A 188 50.46 28.59 38.44
CA THR A 188 51.68 29.13 37.76
C THR A 188 51.74 28.57 36.32
N GLU A 189 52.45 29.09 35.28
CA GLU A 189 53.02 30.41 34.89
C GLU A 189 53.28 30.40 33.34
N PRO A 190 53.47 31.54 32.63
CA PRO A 190 53.45 31.60 31.15
C PRO A 190 54.81 31.85 30.45
N LEU A 191 54.94 31.43 29.18
CA LEU A 191 55.83 31.88 28.07
C LEU A 191 55.43 31.02 26.83
N GLY A 192 55.13 31.53 25.63
CA GLY A 192 55.97 32.30 24.69
C GLY A 192 56.72 31.32 23.76
N ASP A 193 56.83 31.47 22.42
CA ASP A 193 56.29 32.43 21.45
C ASP A 193 56.47 31.85 20.01
N GLU A 194 55.94 32.55 18.99
CA GLU A 194 56.40 32.57 17.58
C GLU A 194 56.41 31.30 16.67
N ALA A 195 55.77 31.45 15.49
CA ALA A 195 56.15 30.82 14.21
C ALA A 195 57.00 31.85 13.40
N PRO A 196 57.55 31.63 12.17
CA PRO A 196 57.32 30.53 11.22
C PRO A 196 58.55 30.02 10.40
N ALA A 197 58.29 29.02 9.54
CA ALA A 197 58.89 28.70 8.22
C ALA A 197 60.37 29.02 7.87
N THR A 198 61.09 28.02 7.35
CA THR A 198 61.84 28.12 6.07
C THR A 198 62.25 26.75 5.50
N ASP A 199 62.53 26.72 4.19
CA ASP A 199 62.85 25.53 3.38
C ASP A 199 64.18 24.82 3.73
N THR A 200 64.28 23.55 3.35
CA THR A 200 65.51 22.99 2.76
C THR A 200 65.17 21.77 1.88
N SER A 201 65.50 21.85 0.59
CA SER A 201 65.44 20.70 -0.33
C SER A 201 66.59 19.73 -0.05
N SER A 202 66.35 18.43 -0.20
CA SER A 202 67.43 17.50 -0.54
C SER A 202 66.92 16.40 -1.46
N THR A 203 67.58 16.24 -2.60
CA THR A 203 67.20 15.33 -3.69
C THR A 203 67.68 13.92 -3.39
N SER A 204 66.82 12.91 -3.57
CA SER A 204 67.23 11.52 -3.69
C SER A 204 66.61 10.87 -4.93
N GLU A 205 67.39 9.98 -5.54
CA GLU A 205 67.21 9.41 -6.87
C GLU A 205 66.13 8.30 -6.88
N PRO A 206 65.28 8.18 -7.90
CA PRO A 206 64.22 7.18 -7.92
C PRO A 206 64.73 5.79 -8.36
N SER A 207 64.69 4.83 -7.43
CA SER A 207 64.73 3.39 -7.77
C SER A 207 63.54 3.00 -8.66
N PRO A 208 63.68 1.99 -9.54
CA PRO A 208 62.63 1.62 -10.48
C PRO A 208 61.39 1.08 -9.77
N VAL A 209 60.25 1.73 -10.02
CA VAL A 209 58.93 1.32 -9.52
C VAL A 209 58.44 0.10 -10.29
N SER A 210 58.25 -1.02 -9.60
CA SER A 210 57.50 -2.17 -10.13
C SER A 210 56.10 -1.74 -10.54
N PRO A 211 55.53 -2.26 -11.65
CA PRO A 211 54.17 -1.91 -12.06
C PRO A 211 53.18 -2.28 -10.94
N PRO A 212 52.13 -1.46 -10.71
CA PRO A 212 51.16 -1.75 -9.67
C PRO A 212 50.45 -3.07 -9.96
N THR A 213 50.52 -4.00 -9.01
CA THR A 213 49.61 -5.15 -8.98
C THR A 213 48.19 -4.58 -8.97
N THR A 214 47.44 -4.82 -10.05
CA THR A 214 46.02 -4.46 -10.09
C THR A 214 45.30 -5.37 -9.10
N GLU A 215 45.01 -4.84 -7.91
CA GLU A 215 44.10 -5.48 -6.98
C GLU A 215 42.75 -5.66 -7.70
N PRO A 216 42.13 -6.85 -7.67
CA PRO A 216 40.83 -7.04 -8.30
C PRO A 216 39.84 -6.05 -7.68
N PRO A 217 38.90 -5.49 -8.47
CA PRO A 217 37.91 -4.56 -7.93
C PRO A 217 37.17 -5.24 -6.78
N PRO A 218 36.85 -4.51 -5.69
CA PRO A 218 36.15 -5.08 -4.56
C PRO A 218 34.85 -5.72 -5.04
N THR A 219 34.60 -6.97 -4.62
CA THR A 219 33.35 -7.67 -4.90
C THR A 219 32.20 -6.76 -4.49
N PRO A 220 31.25 -6.44 -5.38
CA PRO A 220 30.16 -5.52 -5.05
C PRO A 220 29.40 -6.08 -3.85
N GLU A 221 29.22 -5.25 -2.82
CA GLU A 221 28.43 -5.63 -1.66
C GLU A 221 26.99 -5.96 -2.12
N PRO A 222 26.39 -7.04 -1.58
CA PRO A 222 25.05 -7.43 -1.98
C PRO A 222 24.05 -6.35 -1.57
N VAL A 223 23.24 -5.92 -2.55
CA VAL A 223 22.19 -4.92 -2.32
C VAL A 223 21.10 -5.53 -1.45
N PRO A 224 20.72 -4.91 -0.32
CA PRO A 224 19.66 -5.43 0.55
C PRO A 224 18.32 -5.39 -0.19
N GLN A 225 17.59 -6.50 -0.18
CA GLN A 225 16.28 -6.62 -0.83
C GLN A 225 15.23 -7.00 0.21
N ILE A 226 14.17 -6.19 0.34
CA ILE A 226 12.99 -6.57 1.12
C ILE A 226 12.21 -7.61 0.32
N LEU A 227 12.02 -8.80 0.89
CA LEU A 227 11.32 -9.92 0.25
C LEU A 227 9.86 -10.02 0.72
N ALA A 228 9.60 -9.64 1.98
CA ALA A 228 8.27 -9.54 2.54
C ALA A 228 8.26 -8.52 3.69
N ASP A 229 7.24 -7.66 3.77
CA ASP A 229 7.04 -6.76 4.90
C ASP A 229 5.57 -6.74 5.27
N THR A 230 5.25 -7.16 6.50
CA THR A 230 3.87 -7.08 7.00
C THR A 230 3.31 -5.66 6.92
N ALA A 231 4.09 -4.63 7.23
CA ALA A 231 3.62 -3.23 7.23
C ALA A 231 3.22 -2.69 5.84
N GLY A 232 3.73 -3.29 4.76
CA GLY A 232 3.30 -2.99 3.38
C GLY A 232 2.26 -3.97 2.82
N ASN A 233 2.16 -5.17 3.41
CA ASN A 233 1.42 -6.31 2.87
C ASN A 233 0.20 -6.73 3.73
N PHE A 234 -0.31 -5.85 4.61
CA PHE A 234 -1.53 -6.10 5.37
C PHE A 234 -2.79 -6.02 4.48
N GLY A 235 -3.05 -7.09 3.72
CA GLY A 235 -4.40 -7.51 3.31
C GLY A 235 -5.17 -6.59 2.35
N THR A 236 -4.52 -5.71 1.58
CA THR A 236 -5.21 -4.81 0.64
C THR A 236 -4.67 -4.82 -0.80
N THR A 237 -3.60 -5.57 -1.09
CA THR A 237 -2.97 -5.63 -2.41
C THR A 237 -2.68 -7.08 -2.82
N GLU A 238 -2.89 -7.42 -4.10
CA GLU A 238 -2.75 -8.78 -4.65
C GLU A 238 -1.29 -9.30 -4.73
N GLN A 239 -0.33 -8.62 -4.09
CA GLN A 239 1.09 -8.96 -4.05
C GLN A 239 1.50 -9.51 -2.68
N GLU A 240 0.69 -10.44 -2.14
CA GLU A 240 0.92 -11.03 -0.82
C GLU A 240 2.09 -12.02 -0.84
N ALA A 241 3.29 -11.53 -0.49
CA ALA A 241 4.44 -12.40 -0.19
C ALA A 241 4.17 -13.29 1.04
N TRP A 242 3.34 -12.81 1.99
CA TRP A 242 2.92 -13.55 3.18
C TRP A 242 1.59 -14.26 2.96
N ARG A 243 1.52 -15.56 3.29
CA ARG A 243 0.26 -16.30 3.42
C ARG A 243 -0.18 -16.29 4.87
N TYR A 244 -1.36 -15.76 5.14
CA TYR A 244 -1.95 -15.71 6.48
C TYR A 244 -2.63 -17.06 6.80
N ILE A 245 -2.31 -17.64 7.94
CA ILE A 245 -2.80 -18.94 8.38
C ILE A 245 -3.24 -18.94 9.84
N TRP A 246 -4.07 -19.91 10.22
CA TRP A 246 -4.49 -20.15 11.60
C TRP A 246 -4.57 -21.66 11.89
N SER A 247 -4.35 -22.05 13.14
CA SER A 247 -4.58 -23.41 13.63
C SER A 247 -5.51 -23.36 14.84
N PRO A 248 -6.45 -24.31 15.03
CA PRO A 248 -7.02 -24.58 16.34
C PRO A 248 -5.90 -24.76 17.39
N PRO A 249 -6.13 -24.37 18.66
CA PRO A 249 -5.13 -24.56 19.70
C PRO A 249 -4.82 -26.06 19.85
N ASP A 250 -3.54 -26.38 20.04
CA ASP A 250 -2.99 -27.73 20.24
C ASP A 250 -3.24 -28.75 19.10
N ASP A 251 -3.63 -28.33 17.88
CA ASP A 251 -3.95 -29.22 16.72
C ASP A 251 -2.89 -29.18 15.58
N ASP A 252 -1.99 -28.19 15.55
CA ASP A 252 -1.01 -27.93 14.44
C ASP A 252 -1.62 -27.94 13.02
N ASN A 253 -2.93 -27.77 12.92
CA ASN A 253 -3.76 -27.99 11.73
C ASN A 253 -3.98 -26.67 10.99
N TRP A 254 -2.87 -26.12 10.50
CA TRP A 254 -2.77 -24.83 9.86
C TRP A 254 -3.60 -24.73 8.58
N LYS A 255 -4.53 -23.76 8.55
CA LYS A 255 -5.46 -23.46 7.46
C LYS A 255 -5.29 -22.02 6.99
N PRO A 256 -5.43 -21.74 5.68
CA PRO A 256 -5.37 -20.37 5.17
C PRO A 256 -6.54 -19.54 5.72
N LEU A 257 -6.26 -18.27 6.07
CA LEU A 257 -7.27 -17.28 6.41
C LEU A 257 -7.79 -16.63 5.13
N SER A 258 -9.06 -16.88 4.79
CA SER A 258 -9.71 -16.29 3.62
C SER A 258 -9.88 -14.78 3.76
N PHE A 259 -9.99 -14.07 2.64
CA PHE A 259 -10.14 -12.61 2.63
C PHE A 259 -11.36 -12.11 3.42
N GLU A 260 -12.47 -12.88 3.41
CA GLU A 260 -13.67 -12.54 4.19
C GLU A 260 -13.44 -12.74 5.69
N GLU A 261 -12.79 -13.82 6.12
CA GLU A 261 -12.42 -14.07 7.52
C GLU A 261 -11.45 -12.99 8.05
N ARG A 262 -10.50 -12.52 7.22
CA ARG A 262 -9.62 -11.40 7.56
C ARG A 262 -10.37 -10.08 7.77
N ARG A 263 -11.59 -9.94 7.25
CA ARG A 263 -12.42 -8.72 7.35
C ARG A 263 -13.51 -8.83 8.41
N TYR A 264 -13.66 -9.99 9.06
CA TYR A 264 -14.80 -10.27 9.93
C TYR A 264 -14.54 -9.85 11.38
N GLY A 265 -14.82 -8.57 11.67
CA GLY A 265 -14.85 -7.98 13.02
C GLY A 265 -13.62 -7.16 13.40
N ASP A 266 -13.67 -6.52 14.58
CA ASP A 266 -12.56 -5.73 15.17
C ASP A 266 -11.39 -6.59 15.68
N CYS A 267 -11.25 -7.80 15.15
CA CYS A 267 -10.31 -8.83 15.55
C CYS A 267 -9.46 -9.22 14.34
N TRP A 268 -8.30 -9.83 14.59
CA TRP A 268 -7.32 -10.21 13.56
C TRP A 268 -6.55 -9.04 12.97
N TYR A 269 -7.16 -8.02 12.38
CA TYR A 269 -6.42 -7.00 11.62
C TYR A 269 -6.95 -5.58 11.83
N ALA A 270 -6.07 -4.67 12.26
CA ALA A 270 -6.35 -3.24 12.34
C ALA A 270 -5.18 -2.44 11.75
N GLU A 271 -5.34 -2.04 10.48
CA GLU A 271 -4.47 -1.19 9.64
C GLU A 271 -2.99 -1.61 9.53
N ASP A 272 -2.27 -1.71 10.65
CA ASP A 272 -0.82 -1.83 10.76
C ASP A 272 -0.32 -3.04 11.60
N TYR A 273 -1.23 -3.88 12.13
CA TYR A 273 -0.89 -4.98 13.04
C TYR A 273 -1.99 -6.06 13.24
N ILE A 274 -1.61 -7.21 13.83
CA ILE A 274 -2.51 -8.31 14.22
C ILE A 274 -3.12 -8.15 15.63
N ARG A 275 -4.32 -8.68 15.88
CA ARG A 275 -4.99 -8.73 17.19
C ARG A 275 -5.56 -10.12 17.51
N ILE A 276 -5.28 -10.68 18.69
CA ILE A 276 -5.93 -11.90 19.21
C ILE A 276 -7.12 -11.54 20.11
N CYS A 277 -8.29 -12.11 19.83
CA CYS A 277 -9.56 -11.84 20.52
C CYS A 277 -10.11 -13.04 21.31
N SER A 278 -11.12 -12.79 22.14
CA SER A 278 -11.79 -13.78 23.01
C SER A 278 -13.04 -14.43 22.42
N ASP A 279 -13.60 -13.93 21.32
CA ASP A 279 -14.99 -14.20 20.96
C ASP A 279 -15.18 -15.46 20.10
N SER A 280 -16.27 -16.18 20.41
CA SER A 280 -16.27 -17.65 20.33
C SER A 280 -16.85 -18.29 19.06
N ALA A 281 -16.88 -17.56 17.95
CA ALA A 281 -17.57 -17.98 16.72
C ALA A 281 -16.68 -18.14 15.47
N HIS A 282 -15.39 -17.83 15.54
CA HIS A 282 -14.52 -17.67 14.36
C HIS A 282 -13.11 -18.26 14.53
N PRO A 283 -12.35 -18.42 13.43
CA PRO A 283 -10.88 -18.57 13.48
C PRO A 283 -10.28 -17.64 14.53
N GLY A 284 -9.40 -18.18 15.37
CA GLY A 284 -8.74 -17.41 16.42
C GLY A 284 -9.53 -17.21 17.72
N ASN A 285 -10.66 -17.91 17.95
CA ASN A 285 -11.21 -18.11 19.29
C ASN A 285 -10.23 -18.94 20.17
N GLY A 286 -9.19 -18.29 20.71
CA GLY A 286 -8.06 -18.97 21.34
C GLY A 286 -7.19 -19.80 20.39
N ALA A 287 -7.37 -19.64 19.08
CA ALA A 287 -6.60 -20.34 18.05
C ALA A 287 -5.31 -19.58 17.72
N ASP A 288 -4.27 -20.32 17.38
CA ASP A 288 -2.98 -19.74 17.01
C ASP A 288 -3.03 -19.17 15.59
N VAL A 289 -2.35 -18.05 15.39
CA VAL A 289 -2.31 -17.35 14.09
C VAL A 289 -0.88 -17.16 13.65
N GLY A 290 -0.65 -17.20 12.34
CA GLY A 290 0.70 -17.07 11.80
C GLY A 290 0.75 -16.51 10.39
N TRP A 291 1.97 -16.10 10.02
CA TRP A 291 2.34 -15.79 8.65
C TRP A 291 3.32 -16.83 8.14
N TYR A 292 3.07 -17.31 6.94
CA TYR A 292 3.88 -18.28 6.24
C TYR A 292 4.42 -17.65 4.95
N TRP A 293 5.73 -17.65 4.80
CA TRP A 293 6.44 -17.17 3.60
C TRP A 293 7.25 -18.30 3.00
N VAL A 294 7.36 -18.33 1.67
CA VAL A 294 8.16 -19.32 0.91
C VAL A 294 9.24 -18.57 0.15
N SER A 295 10.48 -19.03 0.25
CA SER A 295 11.62 -18.42 -0.41
C SER A 295 11.59 -18.66 -1.93
N THR A 296 11.84 -17.59 -2.67
CA THR A 296 12.13 -17.63 -4.11
C THR A 296 13.62 -17.37 -4.41
N VAL A 297 14.45 -17.25 -3.36
CA VAL A 297 15.87 -16.90 -3.42
C VAL A 297 16.72 -17.90 -2.64
N SER A 298 18.03 -17.88 -2.89
CA SER A 298 19.03 -18.66 -2.14
C SER A 298 20.04 -17.71 -1.51
N GLY A 299 20.49 -17.97 -0.28
CA GLY A 299 21.52 -17.17 0.41
C GLY A 299 21.13 -16.73 1.83
N PRO A 300 21.82 -15.73 2.42
CA PRO A 300 21.54 -15.28 3.77
C PRO A 300 20.25 -14.46 3.87
N LEU A 301 19.58 -14.57 5.02
CA LEU A 301 18.32 -13.92 5.33
C LEU A 301 18.39 -13.21 6.68
N GLU A 302 17.83 -12.00 6.75
CA GLU A 302 17.47 -11.35 8.03
C GLU A 302 15.96 -11.26 8.16
N ILE A 303 15.46 -11.64 9.32
CA ILE A 303 14.06 -11.47 9.72
C ILE A 303 14.04 -10.47 10.87
N ARG A 304 13.53 -9.27 10.64
CA ARG A 304 13.25 -8.29 11.70
C ARG A 304 11.84 -8.46 12.20
N ILE A 305 11.68 -8.67 13.51
CA ILE A 305 10.37 -8.78 14.16
C ILE A 305 10.31 -7.79 15.29
N SER A 306 9.23 -7.01 15.34
CA SER A 306 8.90 -6.15 16.45
C SER A 306 7.48 -6.42 16.93
N ALA A 307 7.29 -6.48 18.24
CA ALA A 307 6.00 -6.74 18.85
C ALA A 307 5.83 -5.89 20.11
N ASN A 308 4.68 -5.21 20.23
CA ASN A 308 4.36 -4.33 21.34
C ASN A 308 2.92 -4.53 21.80
N LYS A 309 2.69 -4.58 23.11
CA LYS A 309 1.34 -4.76 23.66
C LYS A 309 0.58 -3.44 23.58
N ILE A 310 -0.67 -3.49 23.13
CA ILE A 310 -1.52 -2.31 22.86
C ILE A 310 -2.43 -2.03 24.05
N ASP A 311 -2.79 -3.08 24.81
CA ASP A 311 -3.58 -2.96 26.02
C ASP A 311 -2.96 -3.68 27.22
N SER A 312 -3.52 -3.43 28.40
CA SER A 312 -3.09 -4.05 29.65
C SER A 312 -3.96 -5.23 30.07
N GLY A 313 -4.72 -5.81 29.13
CA GLY A 313 -5.52 -7.03 29.32
C GLY A 313 -4.66 -8.28 29.14
N GLY A 314 -5.20 -9.46 29.40
CA GLY A 314 -4.58 -10.72 28.99
C GLY A 314 -3.30 -11.18 29.72
N ASP A 315 -3.01 -12.48 29.60
CA ASP A 315 -1.83 -13.14 30.15
C ASP A 315 -0.60 -13.01 29.24
N GLY A 316 -0.82 -12.60 27.98
CA GLY A 316 0.23 -12.31 27.01
C GLY A 316 0.16 -13.13 25.72
N VAL A 317 1.13 -12.89 24.85
CA VAL A 317 1.35 -13.70 23.64
C VAL A 317 2.77 -14.25 23.60
N VAL A 318 2.93 -15.41 22.97
CA VAL A 318 4.22 -16.00 22.64
C VAL A 318 4.44 -15.81 21.15
N VAL A 319 5.51 -15.12 20.78
CA VAL A 319 5.93 -14.95 19.39
C VAL A 319 7.01 -15.95 19.09
N SER A 320 6.78 -16.82 18.11
CA SER A 320 7.68 -17.92 17.73
C SER A 320 8.02 -17.83 16.24
N VAL A 321 9.23 -18.23 15.85
CA VAL A 321 9.66 -18.30 14.44
C VAL A 321 10.26 -19.66 14.15
N TYR A 322 9.81 -20.28 13.07
CA TYR A 322 10.21 -21.58 12.59
C TYR A 322 10.72 -21.46 11.14
N GLN A 323 11.63 -22.35 10.75
CA GLN A 323 12.09 -22.52 9.37
C GLN A 323 11.71 -23.92 8.90
N ASN A 324 11.16 -24.01 7.69
CA ASN A 324 10.87 -25.25 6.96
C ASN A 324 9.92 -26.24 7.69
N THR A 325 9.05 -25.77 8.57
CA THR A 325 8.07 -26.61 9.25
C THR A 325 6.75 -25.87 9.53
N LEU A 326 5.68 -26.66 9.68
CA LEU A 326 4.38 -26.26 10.20
C LEU A 326 4.01 -27.02 11.50
N ASN A 327 4.87 -27.94 11.96
CA ASN A 327 4.65 -28.77 13.14
C ASN A 327 5.28 -28.07 14.36
N THR A 328 4.52 -27.18 14.98
CA THR A 328 5.04 -26.25 15.99
C THR A 328 5.16 -26.87 17.39
N SER A 329 4.52 -28.03 17.59
CA SER A 329 4.57 -28.82 18.83
C SER A 329 5.80 -29.74 18.93
N GLU A 330 6.28 -30.33 17.83
CA GLU A 330 7.44 -31.24 17.84
C GLU A 330 8.78 -30.54 17.58
N GLU A 331 8.79 -29.42 16.85
CA GLU A 331 10.03 -28.73 16.49
C GLU A 331 10.35 -27.52 17.39
N ALA A 332 11.65 -27.25 17.57
CA ALA A 332 12.11 -26.10 18.33
C ALA A 332 12.19 -24.85 17.43
N PRO A 333 11.58 -23.71 17.82
CA PRO A 333 11.66 -22.49 17.02
C PRO A 333 13.06 -21.87 17.03
N LEU A 334 13.44 -21.24 15.90
CA LEU A 334 14.64 -20.40 15.76
C LEU A 334 14.65 -19.21 16.73
N PHE A 335 13.46 -18.70 17.05
CA PHE A 335 13.25 -17.60 17.99
C PHE A 335 11.94 -17.81 18.74
N ARG A 336 11.95 -17.56 20.05
CA ARG A 336 10.75 -17.57 20.88
C ARG A 336 10.83 -16.47 21.93
N ARG A 337 9.78 -15.64 22.04
CA ARG A 337 9.70 -14.61 23.07
C ARG A 337 8.27 -14.40 23.55
N THR A 338 8.10 -14.44 24.87
CA THR A 338 6.81 -14.16 25.52
C THR A 338 6.70 -12.68 25.86
N LEU A 339 5.56 -12.07 25.51
CA LEU A 339 5.13 -10.74 25.92
C LEU A 339 4.03 -10.89 26.97
N ALA A 340 4.41 -10.96 28.25
CA ALA A 340 3.50 -11.15 29.37
C ALA A 340 3.28 -9.86 30.19
N GLY A 341 2.07 -9.71 30.73
CA GLY A 341 1.73 -8.67 31.71
C GLY A 341 1.51 -7.25 31.15
N ARG A 342 1.07 -6.35 32.04
CA ARG A 342 0.65 -4.97 31.72
C ARG A 342 1.79 -4.03 31.33
N ASP A 343 2.97 -4.28 31.88
CA ASP A 343 4.14 -3.40 31.78
C ASP A 343 5.17 -3.94 30.76
N SER A 344 4.72 -4.78 29.82
CA SER A 344 5.59 -5.35 28.78
C SER A 344 6.01 -4.28 27.78
N GLN A 345 7.16 -3.65 28.05
CA GLN A 345 7.97 -2.98 27.04
C GLN A 345 8.13 -3.96 25.87
N GLY A 346 7.59 -3.59 24.70
CA GLY A 346 7.68 -4.39 23.49
C GLY A 346 9.12 -4.73 23.10
N PHE A 347 9.29 -5.66 22.16
CA PHE A 347 10.60 -6.02 21.63
C PHE A 347 10.74 -5.64 20.16
N ALA A 348 12.00 -5.49 19.75
CA ALA A 348 12.43 -5.51 18.35
C ALA A 348 13.69 -6.39 18.29
N GLU A 349 13.69 -7.39 17.42
CA GLU A 349 14.74 -8.41 17.32
C GLU A 349 15.07 -8.70 15.86
N THR A 350 16.32 -9.09 15.59
CA THR A 350 16.79 -9.48 14.25
C THR A 350 17.30 -10.91 14.29
N ILE A 351 16.61 -11.80 13.60
CA ILE A 351 16.96 -13.21 13.47
C ILE A 351 17.74 -13.36 12.16
N LYS A 352 18.91 -14.00 12.23
CA LYS A 352 19.76 -14.24 11.06
C LYS A 352 19.73 -15.70 10.68
N ILE A 353 19.46 -16.00 9.42
CA ILE A 353 19.56 -17.33 8.84
C ILE A 353 20.72 -17.29 7.84
N ASN A 354 21.74 -18.11 8.09
CA ASN A 354 23.00 -18.07 7.31
C ASN A 354 22.80 -18.44 5.84
N GLN A 355 21.86 -19.35 5.58
CA GLN A 355 21.50 -19.86 4.26
C GLN A 355 20.03 -20.29 4.30
N ILE A 356 19.24 -19.79 3.36
CA ILE A 356 17.92 -20.33 2.98
C ILE A 356 18.00 -20.78 1.52
N GLU A 357 17.23 -21.77 1.14
CA GLU A 357 17.10 -22.22 -0.26
C GLU A 357 15.70 -21.92 -0.84
N PRO A 358 15.51 -21.92 -2.17
CA PRO A 358 14.20 -21.78 -2.78
C PRO A 358 13.26 -22.92 -2.34
N GLU A 359 11.97 -22.63 -2.22
CA GLU A 359 10.93 -23.48 -1.64
C GLU A 359 11.05 -23.77 -0.13
N GLU A 360 12.16 -23.42 0.55
CA GLU A 360 12.17 -23.39 2.02
C GLU A 360 11.24 -22.27 2.53
N SER A 361 10.69 -22.47 3.73
CA SER A 361 9.67 -21.58 4.28
C SER A 361 10.05 -20.99 5.63
N ILE A 362 9.47 -19.82 5.93
CA ILE A 362 9.52 -19.18 7.24
C ILE A 362 8.09 -19.08 7.76
N LEU A 363 7.88 -19.62 8.97
CA LEU A 363 6.64 -19.53 9.70
C LEU A 363 6.85 -18.65 10.93
N ILE A 364 6.09 -17.57 11.05
CA ILE A 364 6.02 -16.75 12.27
C ILE A 364 4.66 -16.99 12.91
N VAL A 365 4.64 -17.38 14.19
CA VAL A 365 3.44 -17.72 14.95
C VAL A 365 3.25 -16.77 16.13
N LEU A 366 2.00 -16.41 16.39
CA LEU A 366 1.53 -15.92 17.67
C LEU A 366 0.71 -17.01 18.34
N ASN A 367 1.22 -17.54 19.44
CA ASN A 367 0.42 -18.36 20.35
C ASN A 367 -0.07 -17.50 21.51
N ARG A 368 -1.22 -17.85 22.08
CA ARG A 368 -1.72 -17.23 23.32
C ARG A 368 -0.97 -17.78 24.53
N ASN A 369 -0.67 -16.94 25.52
CA ASN A 369 0.03 -17.35 26.74
C ASN A 369 -0.97 -17.69 27.86
N GLY A 370 -1.71 -18.80 27.76
CA GLY A 370 -2.63 -19.27 28.82
C GLY A 370 -4.09 -18.81 28.66
N ASP A 371 -4.84 -18.79 29.77
CA ASP A 371 -6.32 -18.87 29.78
C ASP A 371 -7.06 -17.52 29.77
N ALA A 372 -6.39 -16.36 29.78
CA ALA A 372 -7.07 -15.06 29.78
C ALA A 372 -7.86 -14.71 28.50
N THR A 373 -8.96 -13.97 28.67
CA THR A 373 -9.79 -13.44 27.59
C THR A 373 -9.20 -12.15 27.00
N SER A 374 -8.88 -12.18 25.70
CA SER A 374 -8.33 -11.09 24.86
C SER A 374 -6.91 -10.59 25.22
N ASP A 375 -6.05 -10.51 24.21
CA ASP A 375 -4.65 -10.07 24.30
C ASP A 375 -4.32 -9.24 23.04
N HIS A 376 -4.30 -7.90 23.14
CA HIS A 376 -4.05 -7.05 21.98
C HIS A 376 -2.56 -6.74 21.85
N THR A 377 -1.87 -7.41 20.91
CA THR A 377 -0.43 -7.21 20.67
C THR A 377 -0.15 -6.83 19.22
N ALA A 378 0.33 -5.60 18.99
CA ALA A 378 0.75 -5.17 17.67
C ALA A 378 2.04 -5.90 17.28
N ILE A 379 2.06 -6.60 16.15
CA ILE A 379 3.25 -7.28 15.64
C ILE A 379 3.51 -6.89 14.19
N ARG A 380 4.78 -6.63 13.88
CA ARG A 380 5.31 -6.43 12.54
C ARG A 380 6.50 -7.35 12.32
N ALA A 381 6.55 -7.98 11.15
CA ALA A 381 7.67 -8.76 10.66
C ALA A 381 8.10 -8.32 9.25
N ARG A 382 9.41 -8.31 9.00
CA ARG A 382 10.02 -8.03 7.70
C ARG A 382 11.11 -9.07 7.42
N ILE A 383 11.07 -9.66 6.23
CA ILE A 383 12.09 -10.55 5.68
C ILE A 383 12.91 -9.78 4.65
N CYS A 384 14.23 -9.80 4.79
CA CYS A 384 15.16 -9.19 3.85
C CYS A 384 16.26 -10.18 3.45
N HIS A 385 16.66 -10.14 2.18
CA HIS A 385 17.85 -10.82 1.70
C HIS A 385 19.10 -10.04 2.14
N TYR A 386 20.12 -10.75 2.61
CA TYR A 386 21.37 -10.22 3.20
C TYR A 386 21.22 -9.43 4.50
N TYR A 387 20.57 -8.27 4.47
CA TYR A 387 20.29 -7.49 5.68
C TYR A 387 19.03 -6.64 5.51
N CYS A 388 18.36 -6.36 6.62
CA CYS A 388 17.26 -5.41 6.61
C CYS A 388 17.76 -3.96 6.81
N PRO A 389 17.29 -3.00 5.99
CA PRO A 389 17.42 -1.58 6.32
C PRO A 389 16.52 -1.22 7.51
#